data_AF-W8PLN9-F1
#
_entry.id   AF-W8PLN9-F1
#
_cell.length_a   1.000
_cell.length_b   1.000
_cell.length_c   1.000
_cell.angle_alpha   90.00
_cell.angle_beta   90.00
_cell.angle_gamma   90.00
#
_symmetry.space_group_name_H-M   'P 1'
#
loop_
_entity.id
_entity.type
_entity.pdbx_description
1 polymer ?
#
loop_
_entity_poly.entity_id
_entity_poly.type
_entity_poly.pdbx_seq_one_letter_code
_entity_poly.pdbx_strand_id
1 'polypeptide(L)'
;MRGGEVLRALRRILATPEEIIVMKASAIAPPRCPDCGSTSLVRIGGVIKANGLRVQRFRCRVCGRTFTELEGTPLKGLHDIRFALVVAYLFLCLGMEPKIIARVTGRSYSTVIRLAKRVKQHETFFRDLLVSLGVTLGTECYLK
;
A
#
# COMPACT_ATOMS: atom_id res chain seq x y z
N MET A 1 -21.95 -10.23 3.05
CA MET A 1 -20.67 -10.83 3.55
C MET A 1 -20.86 -11.40 4.95
N ARG A 2 -20.38 -12.62 5.22
CA ARG A 2 -20.42 -13.21 6.57
C ARG A 2 -19.33 -12.56 7.42
N GLY A 3 -19.63 -12.07 8.62
CA GLY A 3 -18.68 -11.31 9.47
C GLY A 3 -17.31 -11.98 9.68
N GLY A 4 -17.24 -13.32 9.58
CA GLY A 4 -15.98 -14.07 9.65
C GLY A 4 -14.99 -13.81 8.49
N GLU A 5 -15.47 -13.43 7.30
CA GLU A 5 -14.61 -13.12 6.15
C GLU A 5 -13.87 -11.78 6.35
N VAL A 6 -14.58 -10.78 6.86
CA VAL A 6 -14.02 -9.45 7.19
C VAL A 6 -12.91 -9.57 8.23
N LEU A 7 -13.15 -10.33 9.31
CA LEU A 7 -12.16 -10.52 10.36
C LEU A 7 -10.91 -11.25 9.86
N ARG A 8 -11.06 -12.26 8.99
CA ARG A 8 -9.91 -12.95 8.38
C ARG A 8 -9.09 -12.01 7.51
N ALA A 9 -9.74 -11.20 6.67
CA ALA A 9 -9.07 -10.21 5.83
C ALA A 9 -8.29 -9.18 6.66
N LEU A 10 -8.92 -8.59 7.68
CA LEU A 10 -8.27 -7.62 8.55
C LEU A 10 -7.10 -8.23 9.33
N ARG A 11 -7.26 -9.45 9.88
CA ARG A 11 -6.18 -10.17 10.56
C ARG A 11 -5.00 -10.42 9.61
N ARG A 12 -5.26 -10.82 8.37
CA ARG A 12 -4.23 -11.01 7.34
C ARG A 12 -3.44 -9.72 7.11
N ILE A 13 -4.13 -8.60 6.88
CA ILE A 13 -3.50 -7.29 6.65
C ILE A 13 -2.65 -6.88 7.87
N LEU A 14 -3.23 -6.94 9.07
CA LEU A 14 -2.57 -6.46 10.29
C LEU A 14 -1.38 -7.33 10.72
N ALA A 15 -1.43 -8.63 10.44
CA ALA A 15 -0.36 -9.58 10.74
C ALA A 15 0.73 -9.63 9.67
N THR A 16 0.51 -9.04 8.49
CA THR A 16 1.54 -9.01 7.44
C THR A 16 2.64 -8.01 7.82
N PRO A 17 3.91 -8.42 7.90
CA PRO A 17 5.03 -7.49 8.11
C PRO A 17 5.11 -6.47 6.97
N GLU A 18 5.46 -5.21 7.28
CA GLU A 18 5.49 -4.15 6.28
C GLU A 18 6.51 -4.44 5.17
N GLU A 19 7.59 -5.16 5.45
CA GLU A 19 8.58 -5.63 4.47
C GLU A 19 7.94 -6.50 3.39
N ILE A 20 7.01 -7.38 3.77
CA ILE A 20 6.27 -8.23 2.83
C ILE A 20 5.33 -7.38 1.98
N ILE A 21 4.67 -6.38 2.59
CA ILE A 21 3.81 -5.44 1.85
C ILE A 21 4.63 -4.66 0.82
N VAL A 22 5.80 -4.14 1.22
CA VAL A 22 6.70 -3.40 0.33
C VAL A 22 7.23 -4.28 -0.79
N MET A 23 7.66 -5.52 -0.49
CA MET A 23 8.09 -6.48 -1.50
C MET A 23 6.99 -6.74 -2.54
N LYS A 24 5.73 -6.95 -2.11
CA LYS A 24 4.59 -7.14 -3.02
C LYS A 24 4.28 -5.88 -3.82
N ALA A 25 4.33 -4.71 -3.19
CA ALA A 25 4.18 -3.43 -3.87
C ALA A 25 5.23 -3.22 -4.97
N SER A 26 6.50 -3.56 -4.70
CA SER A 26 7.59 -3.51 -5.68
C SER A 26 7.41 -4.52 -6.82
N ALA A 27 6.68 -5.62 -6.62
CA ALA A 27 6.34 -6.54 -7.70
C ALA A 27 5.21 -5.99 -8.59
N ILE A 28 4.24 -5.27 -8.01
CA ILE A 28 3.12 -4.63 -8.74
C ILE A 28 3.60 -3.38 -9.49
N ALA A 29 4.42 -2.56 -8.84
CA ALA A 29 5.02 -1.36 -9.42
C ALA A 29 6.55 -1.46 -9.34
N PRO A 30 7.20 -2.17 -10.30
CA PRO A 30 8.64 -2.31 -10.33
C PRO A 30 9.38 -0.97 -10.28
N PRO A 31 10.44 -0.83 -9.46
CA PRO A 31 11.20 0.40 -9.37
C PRO A 31 11.72 0.85 -10.73
N ARG A 32 11.48 2.12 -11.05
CA ARG A 32 12.01 2.82 -12.22
C ARG A 32 12.57 4.14 -11.78
N CYS A 33 13.58 4.63 -12.49
CA CYS A 33 14.13 5.94 -12.19
C CYS A 33 13.02 7.01 -12.35
N PRO A 34 12.75 7.83 -11.31
CA PRO A 34 11.71 8.86 -11.40
C PRO A 34 12.08 9.98 -12.38
N ASP A 35 13.37 10.19 -12.64
CA ASP A 35 13.84 11.31 -13.45
C ASP A 35 13.94 10.95 -14.95
N CYS A 36 14.33 9.71 -15.28
CA CYS A 36 14.56 9.29 -16.67
C CYS A 36 13.82 8.01 -17.10
N GLY A 37 13.03 7.39 -16.22
CA GLY A 37 12.25 6.18 -16.51
C GLY A 37 13.04 4.88 -16.64
N SER A 38 14.38 4.93 -16.63
CA SER A 38 15.24 3.76 -16.80
C SER A 38 15.03 2.69 -15.74
N THR A 39 15.04 1.42 -16.17
CA THR A 39 15.05 0.21 -15.32
C THR A 39 16.47 -0.31 -15.04
N SER A 40 17.50 0.35 -15.57
CA SER A 40 18.91 0.01 -15.31
C SER A 40 19.33 0.56 -13.95
N LEU A 41 19.10 -0.25 -12.91
CA LEU A 41 19.24 0.14 -11.50
C LEU A 41 20.30 -0.71 -10.78
N VAL A 42 21.01 -0.11 -9.83
CA VAL A 42 21.84 -0.84 -8.85
C VAL A 42 21.28 -0.70 -7.45
N ARG A 43 21.27 -1.81 -6.70
CA ARG A 43 20.94 -1.83 -5.28
C ARG A 43 22.11 -1.28 -4.48
N ILE A 44 21.89 -0.23 -3.69
CA ILE A 44 22.93 0.48 -2.92
C ILE A 44 22.63 0.47 -1.42
N GLY A 45 22.18 -0.69 -0.91
CA GLY A 45 21.74 -0.85 0.47
C GLY A 45 20.30 -0.40 0.72
N GLY A 46 19.93 -0.18 1.97
CA GLY A 46 18.58 0.23 2.36
C GLY A 46 18.58 1.29 3.46
N VAL A 47 17.44 1.94 3.65
CA VAL A 47 17.18 2.87 4.76
C VAL A 47 16.20 2.27 5.72
N ILE A 48 16.40 2.50 7.02
CA ILE A 48 15.46 2.13 8.06
C ILE A 48 14.59 3.35 8.35
N LYS A 49 13.27 3.20 8.20
CA LYS A 49 12.31 4.23 8.58
C LYS A 49 12.14 4.28 10.09
N ALA A 50 11.54 5.37 10.59
CA ALA A 50 11.27 5.56 12.02
C ALA A 50 10.44 4.42 12.65
N ASN A 51 9.63 3.72 11.86
CA ASN A 51 8.84 2.57 12.31
C ASN A 51 9.60 1.22 12.23
N GLY A 52 10.92 1.24 11.98
CA GLY A 52 11.76 0.05 11.84
C GLY A 52 11.77 -0.59 10.45
N LEU A 53 10.88 -0.17 9.54
CA LEU A 53 10.78 -0.73 8.20
C LEU A 53 12.06 -0.44 7.40
N ARG A 54 12.72 -1.51 6.92
CA ARG A 54 13.83 -1.39 5.97
C ARG A 54 13.30 -1.28 4.54
N VAL A 55 13.74 -0.26 3.82
CA VAL A 55 13.37 0.01 2.42
C VAL A 55 14.61 0.04 1.54
N GLN A 56 14.58 -0.70 0.43
CA GLN A 56 15.68 -0.79 -0.54
C GLN A 56 15.91 0.56 -1.24
N ARG A 57 17.19 0.95 -1.36
CA ARG A 57 17.63 2.08 -2.18
C ARG A 57 18.20 1.63 -3.52
N PHE A 58 17.90 2.39 -4.55
CA PHE A 58 18.42 2.20 -5.89
C PHE A 58 19.17 3.44 -6.36
N ARG A 59 20.21 3.23 -7.15
CA ARG A 59 20.83 4.27 -7.98
C ARG A 59 20.62 3.93 -9.44
N CYS A 60 20.15 4.89 -10.22
CA CYS A 60 20.02 4.73 -11.67
C CYS A 60 21.42 4.73 -12.32
N ARG A 61 21.69 3.75 -13.19
CA ARG A 61 22.95 3.69 -13.96
C ARG A 61 23.03 4.73 -15.07
N VAL A 62 21.89 5.26 -15.53
CA VAL A 62 21.83 6.22 -16.63
C VAL A 62 22.06 7.66 -16.15
N CYS A 63 21.25 8.14 -15.20
CA CYS A 63 21.32 9.53 -14.73
C CYS A 63 21.92 9.69 -13.32
N GLY A 64 22.25 8.59 -12.63
CA GLY A 64 22.83 8.64 -11.29
C GLY A 64 21.85 8.94 -10.15
N ARG A 65 20.57 9.23 -10.44
CA ARG A 65 19.52 9.51 -9.43
C ARG A 65 19.40 8.37 -8.43
N THR A 66 19.36 8.72 -7.14
CA THR A 66 19.09 7.78 -6.05
C THR A 66 17.65 7.90 -5.57
N PHE A 67 16.99 6.77 -5.34
CA PHE A 67 15.60 6.71 -4.87
C PHE A 67 15.36 5.41 -4.08
N THR A 68 14.15 5.25 -3.56
CA THR A 68 13.74 4.04 -2.82
C THR A 68 12.78 3.19 -3.62
N GLU A 69 12.59 1.92 -3.25
CA GLU A 69 11.60 1.06 -3.91
C GLU A 69 10.15 1.55 -3.78
N LEU A 70 9.87 2.43 -2.81
CA LEU A 70 8.56 3.06 -2.68
C LEU A 70 8.37 4.26 -3.61
N GLU A 71 9.44 4.73 -4.27
CA GLU A 71 9.36 5.85 -5.21
C GLU A 71 8.44 5.49 -6.38
N GLY A 72 7.55 6.41 -6.76
CA GLY A 72 6.53 6.14 -7.78
C GLY A 72 5.37 5.24 -7.32
N THR A 73 5.37 4.76 -6.07
CA THR A 73 4.24 4.00 -5.51
C THR A 73 3.32 4.88 -4.66
N PRO A 74 2.02 4.54 -4.54
CA PRO A 74 1.11 5.21 -3.61
C PRO A 74 1.52 5.10 -2.13
N LEU A 75 2.44 4.19 -1.80
CA LEU A 75 2.95 3.98 -0.45
C LEU A 75 4.06 4.97 -0.05
N LYS A 76 4.57 5.77 -0.99
CA LYS A 76 5.57 6.81 -0.69
C LYS A 76 5.05 7.79 0.37
N GLY A 77 5.91 8.06 1.36
CA GLY A 77 5.65 9.01 2.44
C GLY A 77 4.59 8.55 3.45
N LEU A 78 4.12 7.30 3.39
CA LEU A 78 3.24 6.76 4.43
C LEU A 78 4.08 6.30 5.62
N HIS A 79 3.63 6.70 6.82
CA HIS A 79 4.18 6.28 8.11
C HIS A 79 3.61 4.93 8.58
N ASP A 80 2.36 4.63 8.21
CA ASP A 80 1.66 3.39 8.57
C ASP A 80 1.07 2.79 7.29
N ILE A 81 1.82 1.87 6.68
CA ILE A 81 1.43 1.24 5.41
C ILE A 81 0.30 0.25 5.66
N ARG A 82 0.34 -0.47 6.79
CA ARG A 82 -0.74 -1.40 7.19
C ARG A 82 -2.08 -0.69 7.32
N PHE A 83 -2.12 0.48 7.96
CA PHE A 83 -3.35 1.23 8.08
C PHE A 83 -3.89 1.72 6.74
N ALA A 84 -3.00 2.08 5.79
CA ALA A 84 -3.44 2.40 4.44
C ALA A 84 -4.12 1.21 3.74
N LEU A 85 -3.64 -0.01 3.96
CA LEU A 85 -4.31 -1.22 3.46
C LEU A 85 -5.64 -1.51 4.16
N VAL A 86 -5.74 -1.24 5.46
CA VAL A 86 -7.02 -1.34 6.19
C VAL A 86 -8.03 -0.37 5.58
N VAL A 87 -7.65 0.89 5.37
CA VAL A 87 -8.52 1.87 4.69
C VAL A 87 -8.86 1.40 3.29
N ALA A 88 -7.90 0.88 2.52
CA ALA A 88 -8.14 0.36 1.18
C ALA A 88 -9.18 -0.76 1.17
N TYR A 89 -9.06 -1.75 2.07
CA TYR A 89 -9.99 -2.85 2.16
C TYR A 89 -11.40 -2.39 2.56
N LEU A 90 -11.52 -1.57 3.62
CA LEU A 90 -12.81 -1.08 4.11
C LEU A 90 -13.51 -0.18 3.06
N PHE A 91 -12.74 0.66 2.36
CA PHE A 91 -13.26 1.59 1.38
C PHE A 91 -13.60 0.92 0.04
N LEU A 92 -12.66 0.16 -0.54
CA LEU A 92 -12.82 -0.44 -1.87
C LEU A 92 -13.65 -1.72 -1.87
N CYS A 93 -13.58 -2.53 -0.81
CA CYS A 93 -14.27 -3.83 -0.76
C CYS A 93 -15.50 -3.87 0.11
N LEU A 94 -15.53 -3.10 1.20
CA LEU A 94 -16.74 -3.02 2.02
C LEU A 94 -17.61 -1.80 1.67
N GLY A 95 -17.15 -0.93 0.77
CA GLY A 95 -17.87 0.27 0.37
C GLY A 95 -18.13 1.25 1.52
N MET A 96 -17.34 1.17 2.61
CA MET A 96 -17.59 1.98 3.79
C MET A 96 -17.22 3.44 3.56
N GLU A 97 -18.08 4.34 4.02
CA GLU A 97 -17.77 5.76 3.99
C GLU A 97 -16.59 6.11 4.91
N PRO A 98 -15.72 7.06 4.54
CA PRO A 98 -14.57 7.48 5.35
C PRO A 98 -14.92 7.88 6.79
N LYS A 99 -16.12 8.43 7.03
CA LYS A 99 -16.60 8.77 8.39
C LYS A 99 -16.80 7.51 9.24
N ILE A 100 -17.41 6.48 8.68
CA ILE A 100 -17.60 5.19 9.33
C ILE A 100 -16.25 4.53 9.58
N ILE A 101 -15.36 4.53 8.58
CA ILE A 101 -13.99 4.01 8.72
C ILE A 101 -13.25 4.69 9.87
N ALA A 102 -13.33 6.01 9.99
CA ALA A 102 -12.72 6.76 11.09
C ALA A 102 -13.27 6.31 12.46
N ARG A 103 -14.59 6.16 12.57
CA ARG A 103 -15.26 5.72 13.80
C ARG A 103 -14.85 4.30 14.20
N VAL A 104 -14.84 3.34 13.28
CA VAL A 104 -14.53 1.94 13.58
C VAL A 104 -13.03 1.71 13.83
N THR A 105 -12.17 2.51 13.21
CA THR A 105 -10.70 2.40 13.40
C THR A 105 -10.16 3.26 14.53
N GLY A 106 -10.98 4.16 15.09
CA GLY A 106 -10.55 5.11 16.11
C GLY A 106 -9.52 6.14 15.61
N ARG A 107 -9.35 6.31 14.29
CA ARG A 107 -8.41 7.28 13.71
C ARG A 107 -9.11 8.59 13.38
N SER A 108 -8.32 9.68 13.32
CA SER A 108 -8.87 10.98 12.94
C SER A 108 -9.49 10.93 11.55
N TYR A 109 -10.65 11.58 11.39
CA TYR A 109 -11.35 11.66 10.11
C TYR A 109 -10.46 12.27 9.01
N SER A 110 -9.65 13.28 9.33
CA SER A 110 -8.71 13.92 8.41
C SER A 110 -7.66 12.94 7.85
N THR A 111 -7.16 12.01 8.68
CA THR A 111 -6.21 10.98 8.22
C THR A 111 -6.91 9.99 7.29
N VAL A 112 -8.10 9.55 7.68
CA VAL A 112 -8.87 8.56 6.94
C VAL A 112 -9.31 9.10 5.58
N ILE A 113 -9.83 10.34 5.51
CA ILE A 113 -10.25 10.92 4.23
C ILE A 113 -9.07 11.15 3.28
N ARG A 114 -7.90 11.56 3.80
CA ARG A 114 -6.67 11.71 3.00
C ARG A 114 -6.23 10.37 2.43
N LEU A 115 -6.27 9.30 3.22
CA LEU A 115 -5.95 7.95 2.77
C LEU A 115 -6.99 7.43 1.78
N ALA A 116 -8.29 7.59 2.05
CA ALA A 116 -9.36 7.16 1.16
C ALA A 116 -9.27 7.85 -0.21
N LYS A 117 -8.97 9.15 -0.24
CA LYS A 117 -8.72 9.89 -1.50
C LYS A 117 -7.54 9.29 -2.27
N ARG A 118 -6.42 9.03 -1.58
CA ARG A 118 -5.25 8.40 -2.19
C ARG A 118 -5.55 6.99 -2.70
N VAL A 119 -6.28 6.20 -1.92
CA VAL A 119 -6.73 4.85 -2.30
C VAL A 119 -7.59 4.91 -3.55
N LYS A 120 -8.55 5.85 -3.62
CA LYS A 120 -9.41 6.00 -4.80
C LYS A 120 -8.63 6.40 -6.05
N GLN A 121 -7.65 7.30 -5.90
CA GLN A 121 -6.78 7.74 -7.00
C GLN A 121 -5.89 6.62 -7.56
N HIS A 122 -5.58 5.62 -6.73
CA HIS A 122 -4.69 4.50 -7.09
C HIS A 122 -5.38 3.16 -6.86
N GLU A 123 -6.66 3.08 -7.21
CA GLU A 123 -7.54 1.96 -6.88
C GLU A 123 -6.98 0.61 -7.37
N THR A 124 -6.51 0.55 -8.62
CA THR A 124 -5.93 -0.67 -9.20
C THR A 124 -4.74 -1.18 -8.39
N PHE A 125 -3.79 -0.31 -8.05
CA PHE A 125 -2.63 -0.67 -7.23
C PHE A 125 -3.03 -1.25 -5.87
N PHE A 126 -3.99 -0.63 -5.18
CA PHE A 126 -4.42 -1.13 -3.86
C PHE A 126 -5.19 -2.44 -3.97
N ARG A 127 -6.01 -2.63 -5.02
CA ARG A 127 -6.70 -3.89 -5.30
C ARG A 127 -5.72 -5.02 -5.55
N ASP A 128 -4.77 -4.81 -6.45
CA ASP A 128 -3.73 -5.79 -6.79
C ASP A 128 -2.89 -6.13 -5.55
N LEU A 129 -2.58 -5.13 -4.73
CA LEU A 129 -1.83 -5.34 -3.50
C LEU A 129 -2.61 -6.19 -2.49
N LEU A 130 -3.89 -5.90 -2.25
CA LEU A 130 -4.76 -6.72 -1.40
C LEU A 130 -4.86 -8.16 -1.89
N VAL A 131 -5.04 -8.37 -3.21
CA VAL A 131 -5.08 -9.71 -3.83
C VAL A 131 -3.75 -10.43 -3.67
N SER A 132 -2.62 -9.75 -3.90
CA SER A 132 -1.28 -10.32 -3.76
C SER A 132 -0.93 -10.75 -2.33
N LEU A 133 -1.62 -10.16 -1.35
CA LEU A 133 -1.58 -10.51 0.08
C LEU A 133 -2.58 -11.61 0.46
N GLY A 134 -3.33 -12.15 -0.51
CA GLY A 134 -4.35 -13.18 -0.31
C GLY A 134 -5.55 -12.70 0.51
N VAL A 135 -5.85 -11.40 0.44
CA VAL A 135 -7.13 -10.86 0.94
C VAL A 135 -8.16 -11.17 -0.13
N THR A 136 -9.04 -12.15 0.13
CA THR A 136 -10.12 -12.50 -0.77
C THR A 136 -11.08 -11.32 -0.87
N LEU A 137 -11.07 -10.68 -2.04
CA LEU A 137 -12.09 -9.75 -2.45
C LEU A 137 -13.38 -10.57 -2.55
N GLY A 138 -14.32 -10.41 -1.62
CA GLY A 138 -15.68 -10.89 -1.85
C GLY A 138 -16.13 -10.40 -3.22
N THR A 139 -16.98 -11.16 -3.92
CA THR A 139 -17.41 -10.94 -5.31
C THR A 139 -17.90 -9.51 -5.63
N GLU A 140 -18.13 -8.68 -4.62
CA GLU A 140 -18.50 -7.26 -4.70
C GLU A 140 -17.33 -6.30 -5.00
N CYS A 141 -16.06 -6.68 -4.77
CA CYS A 141 -14.93 -5.75 -4.99
C CYS A 141 -14.58 -5.58 -6.49
N TYR A 142 -15.10 -6.40 -7.41
CA TYR A 142 -14.87 -6.28 -8.87
C TYR A 142 -16.08 -5.73 -9.65
N LEU A 143 -17.20 -5.42 -8.99
CA LEU A 143 -18.45 -5.00 -9.63
C LEU A 143 -18.83 -3.57 -9.20
N LYS A 144 -18.02 -2.57 -9.56
CA LYS A 144 -18.47 -1.18 -9.76
C LYS A 144 -17.61 -0.49 -10.80
#